data_AF-A0A2T6N8Z2-F1
#
_entry.id   AF-A0A2T6N8Z2-F1
#
_cell.length_a   1.000
_cell.length_b   1.000
_cell.length_c   1.000
_cell.angle_alpha   90.00
_cell.angle_beta   90.00
_cell.angle_gamma   90.00
#
_symmetry.space_group_name_H-M   'P 1'
#
loop_
_entity.id
_entity.type
_entity.pdbx_description
1 polymer ?
#
loop_
_entity_poly.entity_id
_entity_poly.type
_entity_poly.pdbx_seq_one_letter_code
_entity_poly.pdbx_strand_id
1 'polypeptide(L)'
;MRSNDRGYVYEANNRMTNAYDGRNEVVISTIAYDGFGNRTRISSAAGTVNYSYDLNNRVVSSSAGESWVYDEVGNTTRHNKTGGEYTTSE
;
A
#
# COMPACT_ATOMS: atom_id res chain seq x y z
N MET A 1 -2.12 28.65 -11.74
CA MET A 1 -3.17 27.75 -11.22
C MET A 1 -2.53 26.39 -10.99
N ARG A 2 -2.43 25.91 -9.75
CA ARG A 2 -1.86 24.58 -9.44
C ARG A 2 -2.99 23.55 -9.44
N SER A 3 -3.44 23.13 -10.63
CA SER A 3 -4.35 22.00 -10.74
C SER A 3 -3.56 20.74 -10.41
N ASN A 4 -3.84 20.19 -9.24
CA ASN A 4 -3.37 18.88 -8.82
C ASN A 4 -4.34 17.86 -9.44
N ASP A 5 -4.36 17.78 -10.77
CA ASP A 5 -5.21 16.84 -11.51
C ASP A 5 -4.68 15.44 -11.21
N ARG A 6 -5.25 14.76 -10.22
CA ARG A 6 -5.04 13.33 -9.98
C ARG A 6 -6.36 12.64 -10.25
N GLY A 7 -6.35 11.74 -11.23
CA GLY A 7 -7.50 10.89 -11.54
C GLY A 7 -7.46 9.62 -10.71
N TYR A 8 -8.62 9.12 -10.30
CA TYR A 8 -8.73 7.84 -9.59
C TYR A 8 -9.81 7.00 -10.25
N VAL A 9 -9.50 5.74 -10.55
CA VAL A 9 -10.48 4.76 -11.02
C VAL A 9 -10.84 3.86 -9.86
N TYR A 10 -12.14 3.67 -9.68
CA TYR A 10 -12.71 2.81 -8.66
C TYR A 10 -13.42 1.62 -9.32
N GLU A 11 -13.32 0.46 -8.71
CA GLU A 11 -14.13 -0.72 -9.05
C GLU A 11 -15.49 -0.69 -8.32
N ALA A 12 -16.37 -1.66 -8.62
CA ALA A 12 -17.78 -1.70 -8.20
C ALA A 12 -18.03 -1.59 -6.68
N ASN A 13 -17.00 -1.80 -5.85
CA ASN A 13 -17.05 -1.65 -4.40
C ASN A 13 -16.44 -0.34 -3.88
N ASN A 14 -16.31 0.67 -4.75
CA ASN A 14 -15.65 1.94 -4.45
C ASN A 14 -14.18 1.77 -3.98
N ARG A 15 -13.52 0.71 -4.45
CA ARG A 15 -12.10 0.44 -4.18
C ARG A 15 -11.24 1.01 -5.30
N MET A 16 -10.15 1.68 -4.97
CA MET A 16 -9.30 2.34 -5.96
C MET A 16 -8.41 1.30 -6.65
N THR A 17 -8.55 1.11 -7.95
CA THR A 17 -7.70 0.19 -8.72
C THR A 17 -6.56 0.90 -9.42
N ASN A 18 -6.74 2.17 -9.79
CA ASN A 18 -5.75 2.94 -10.52
C ASN A 18 -5.71 4.40 -10.04
N ALA A 19 -4.51 4.96 -9.98
CA ALA A 19 -4.29 6.39 -9.82
C ALA A 19 -3.56 6.92 -11.07
N TYR A 20 -3.92 8.13 -11.49
CA TYR A 20 -3.41 8.79 -12.69
C TYR A 20 -2.78 10.15 -12.36
N ASP A 21 -1.71 10.50 -13.06
CA ASP A 21 -1.27 11.89 -13.19
C ASP A 21 -2.11 12.54 -14.28
N GLY A 22 -3.07 13.36 -13.87
CA GLY A 22 -4.13 13.94 -14.70
C GLY A 22 -3.66 14.98 -15.71
N ARG A 23 -2.35 15.21 -15.84
CA ARG A 23 -1.80 15.90 -17.00
C ARG A 23 -1.68 15.03 -18.25
N ASN A 24 -1.55 13.71 -18.10
CA ASN A 24 -1.20 12.82 -19.21
C ASN A 24 -2.03 11.53 -19.28
N GLU A 25 -3.05 11.34 -18.43
CA GLU A 25 -3.80 10.07 -18.30
C GLU A 25 -2.86 8.86 -18.09
N VAL A 26 -1.67 9.09 -17.53
CA VAL A 26 -0.70 8.04 -17.25
C VAL A 26 -1.04 7.40 -15.92
N VAL A 27 -1.22 6.08 -15.92
CA VAL A 27 -1.36 5.29 -14.69
C VAL A 27 -0.05 5.37 -13.91
N ILE A 28 -0.09 6.01 -12.74
CA ILE A 28 1.06 6.16 -11.84
C ILE A 28 1.07 5.12 -10.71
N SER A 29 -0.08 4.49 -10.45
CA SER A 29 -0.19 3.40 -9.48
C SER A 29 -1.35 2.49 -9.84
N THR A 30 -1.16 1.17 -9.71
CA THR A 30 -2.21 0.15 -9.78
C THR A 30 -2.26 -0.64 -8.49
N ILE A 31 -3.47 -0.89 -8.00
CA ILE A 31 -3.71 -1.62 -6.76
C ILE A 31 -4.52 -2.87 -7.07
N ALA A 32 -4.09 -4.01 -6.53
CA ALA A 32 -4.84 -5.26 -6.55
C ALA A 32 -5.36 -5.59 -5.15
N TYR A 33 -6.51 -6.25 -5.11
CA TYR A 33 -7.19 -6.65 -3.89
C TYR A 33 -7.42 -8.16 -3.83
N ASP A 34 -7.49 -8.72 -2.63
CA ASP A 34 -8.02 -10.07 -2.41
C ASP A 34 -9.56 -10.06 -2.35
N GLY A 35 -10.15 -11.26 -2.19
CA GLY A 35 -11.60 -11.43 -2.05
C GLY A 35 -12.21 -10.74 -0.81
N PHE A 36 -11.40 -10.42 0.21
CA PHE A 36 -11.83 -9.71 1.41
C PHE A 36 -11.69 -8.19 1.27
N GLY A 37 -10.94 -7.71 0.29
CA GLY A 37 -10.68 -6.28 0.06
C GLY A 37 -9.39 -5.76 0.63
N ASN A 38 -8.47 -6.64 1.00
CA ASN A 38 -7.15 -6.24 1.40
C ASN A 38 -6.29 -5.98 0.16
N ARG A 39 -5.43 -4.96 0.24
CA ARG A 39 -4.54 -4.56 -0.86
C ARG A 39 -3.39 -5.53 -0.97
N THR A 40 -3.47 -6.52 -1.85
CA THR A 40 -2.41 -7.54 -1.99
C THR A 40 -1.20 -7.04 -2.75
N ARG A 41 -1.38 -6.05 -3.63
CA ARG A 41 -0.29 -5.53 -4.47
C ARG A 41 -0.50 -4.07 -4.82
N ILE A 42 0.57 -3.29 -4.76
CA ILE A 42 0.64 -1.92 -5.28
C ILE A 42 1.81 -1.86 -6.24
N SER A 43 1.56 -1.50 -7.49
CA SER A 43 2.60 -1.29 -8.50
C SER A 43 2.61 0.17 -8.93
N SER A 44 3.78 0.79 -8.87
CA SER A 44 3.98 2.20 -9.26
C SER A 44 5.30 2.34 -10.02
N ALA A 45 5.62 3.56 -10.46
CA ALA A 45 6.92 3.87 -11.07
C ALA A 45 8.12 3.58 -10.16
N ALA A 46 7.94 3.60 -8.83
CA ALA A 46 8.98 3.28 -7.86
C ALA A 46 9.21 1.77 -7.68
N GLY A 47 8.31 0.93 -8.21
CA GLY A 47 8.37 -0.52 -8.07
C GLY A 47 7.04 -1.12 -7.62
N THR A 48 7.09 -2.43 -7.36
CA THR A 48 5.94 -3.23 -6.91
C THR A 48 6.15 -3.67 -5.46
N VAL A 49 5.17 -3.40 -4.62
CA VAL A 49 5.08 -3.89 -3.25
C VAL A 49 3.91 -4.85 -3.15
N ASN A 50 4.17 -6.05 -2.64
CA ASN A 50 3.15 -7.04 -2.33
C ASN A 50 2.94 -7.07 -0.82
N TYR A 51 1.71 -7.30 -0.37
CA TYR A 51 1.36 -7.40 1.05
C TYR A 51 0.78 -8.77 1.35
N SER A 52 1.16 -9.31 2.51
CA SER A 52 0.57 -10.54 3.06
C SER A 52 -0.27 -10.20 4.27
N TYR A 53 -1.34 -10.97 4.48
CA TYR A 53 -2.31 -10.74 5.54
C TYR A 53 -2.48 -12.00 6.40
N ASP A 54 -2.82 -11.80 7.67
CA ASP A 54 -3.30 -12.89 8.53
C ASP A 54 -4.80 -13.17 8.30
N LEU A 55 -5.33 -14.17 9.02
CA LEU A 55 -6.75 -14.56 8.96
C LEU A 55 -7.70 -13.47 9.44
N ASN A 56 -7.20 -12.45 10.14
CA ASN A 56 -7.97 -11.31 10.62
C ASN A 56 -7.87 -10.09 9.67
N ASN A 57 -7.37 -10.28 8.45
CA ASN A 57 -7.19 -9.23 7.44
C ASN A 57 -6.20 -8.12 7.88
N ARG A 58 -5.22 -8.47 8.72
CA ARG A 58 -4.17 -7.54 9.16
C ARG A 58 -2.88 -7.80 8.40
N VAL A 59 -2.18 -6.73 8.00
CA VAL A 59 -0.96 -6.84 7.19
C VAL A 59 0.19 -7.39 8.03
N VAL A 60 0.75 -8.56 7.69
CA VAL A 60 1.85 -9.17 8.45
C VAL A 60 3.21 -8.96 7.81
N SER A 61 3.25 -8.76 6.49
CA SER A 61 4.49 -8.49 5.77
C SER A 61 4.26 -7.74 4.48
N SER A 62 5.31 -7.07 4.01
CA SER A 62 5.39 -6.52 2.67
C SER A 62 6.65 -7.00 1.96
N SER A 63 6.61 -7.10 0.63
CA SER A 63 7.81 -7.38 -0.17
C SER A 63 8.83 -6.24 -0.18
N ALA A 64 8.51 -5.10 0.43
CA ALA A 64 9.46 -4.03 0.72
C ALA A 64 10.34 -4.31 1.95
N GLY A 65 10.13 -5.45 2.62
CA GLY A 65 10.89 -5.86 3.80
C GLY A 65 10.29 -5.38 5.13
N GLU A 66 9.12 -4.74 5.12
CA GLU A 66 8.41 -4.43 6.36
C GLU A 66 7.61 -5.64 6.87
N SER A 67 7.50 -5.79 8.20
CA SER A 67 6.68 -6.81 8.84
C SER A 67 6.05 -6.34 10.14
N TRP A 68 4.87 -6.85 10.45
CA TRP A 68 4.10 -6.52 11.64
C TRP A 68 3.69 -7.78 12.38
N VAL A 69 3.72 -7.69 13.71
CA VAL A 69 3.18 -8.70 14.63
C VAL A 69 2.11 -8.02 15.45
N TYR A 70 0.98 -8.70 15.59
CA TYR A 70 -0.16 -8.23 16.36
C TYR A 70 -0.43 -9.17 17.53
N ASP A 71 -0.99 -8.64 18.61
CA ASP A 71 -1.64 -9.45 19.63
C ASP A 71 -3.04 -9.91 19.17
N GLU A 72 -3.72 -10.69 20.01
CA GLU A 72 -5.07 -11.22 19.72
C GLU A 72 -6.13 -10.13 19.58
N VAL A 73 -5.93 -8.97 20.23
CA VAL A 73 -6.88 -7.85 20.19
C VAL A 73 -6.59 -6.85 19.06
N GLY A 74 -5.49 -7.02 18.33
CA GLY A 74 -5.15 -6.23 17.15
C GLY A 74 -4.13 -5.12 17.36
N ASN A 75 -3.51 -5.01 18.53
CA ASN A 75 -2.43 -4.05 18.73
C ASN A 75 -1.15 -4.58 18.09
N THR A 76 -0.41 -3.69 17.41
CA THR A 76 0.91 -4.02 16.89
C THR A 76 1.90 -4.15 18.05
N THR A 77 2.35 -5.37 18.32
CA THR A 77 3.37 -5.66 19.33
C THR A 77 4.78 -5.51 18.79
N ARG A 78 4.95 -5.63 17.46
CA ARG A 78 6.23 -5.42 16.78
C ARG A 78 6.02 -4.93 15.36
N HIS A 79 6.84 -3.98 14.94
CA HIS A 79 6.92 -3.51 13.57
C HIS A 79 8.39 -3.44 13.16
N ASN A 80 8.81 -4.29 12.23
CA ASN A 80 10.13 -4.19 11.62
C ASN A 80 9.99 -3.44 10.31
N LYS A 81 10.60 -2.26 10.21
CA LYS A 81 10.69 -1.51 8.95
C LYS A 81 11.98 -1.88 8.25
N THR A 82 11.94 -1.99 6.92
CA THR A 82 13.15 -2.06 6.10
C THR A 82 13.15 -0.83 5.20
N GLY A 83 14.23 -0.05 5.24
CA GLY A 83 14.35 1.19 4.47
C GLY A 83 14.05 2.50 5.22
N GLY A 84 14.24 2.54 6.54
CA GLY A 84 14.54 3.83 7.17
C GLY A 84 16.00 4.16 6.90
N GLU A 85 16.30 5.30 6.28
CA GLU A 85 17.61 5.92 6.48
C GLU A 85 17.94 5.88 7.97
N TYR A 86 19.11 5.35 8.33
CA TYR A 86 19.67 5.64 9.64
C TYR A 86 19.95 7.15 9.68
N THR A 87 19.02 7.91 10.26
CA THR A 87 19.35 9.17 10.91
C THR A 87 19.06 9.00 12.39
N THR A 88 19.95 8.28 13.06
CA THR A 88 20.30 8.67 14.43
C THR A 88 21.02 10.01 14.26
N SER A 89 20.29 11.12 14.37
CA SER A 89 20.93 12.40 14.66
C SER A 89 21.42 12.31 16.10
N GLU A 90 22.74 12.29 16.28
CA GLU A 90 23.39 12.67 17.55
C GLU A 90 23.07 14.12 17.91
#